data_AF-A0A1W1CQV5-F1
#
_entry.id   AF-A0A1W1CQV5-F1
#
_cell.length_a   1.000
_cell.length_b   1.000
_cell.length_c   1.000
_cell.angle_alpha   90.00
_cell.angle_beta   90.00
_cell.angle_gamma   90.00
#
_symmetry.space_group_name_H-M   'P 1'
#
loop_
_entity.id
_entity.type
_entity.pdbx_description
1 polymer ?
#
loop_
_entity_poly.entity_id
_entity_poly.type
_entity_poly.pdbx_seq_one_letter_code
_entity_poly.pdbx_strand_id
1 'polypeptide(L)'
;MKNITQTISLGLLTAILFSAFIYLDFFGITSKLFNTLFGLSALALFLYIPKKSILVAGGSIGLLWFYWIGYSFEYQGVGYMTPIITLAFGFIYLLFFLPLYFVKKAYLRALLLFALSFIEPFDWNWLQIELIFVESYIGIFKYQLAIVLIALSLPQLINNKKYKYLPLLLLFTAFNFTQPLQKDAPLKIKLITTDIKQEYKWTREARKPTINMIMTHINTAIEEEQELIVFPESVFPLYMNHNPELIQKLLSLSKKISIVAGSLLREYNHNYNVTYLFENGEYKVAKKLVLVPFGEYIPLPKFAQDLINDMFFSGASDFVTADRPTDFLIKGVKFRNAICYEATCQEIYEGEVDYVIATSNNAWFTPSIESTLQNLLLKYYARKNGVIIYHSANYKGSGVIR
;
A
#
# COMPACT_ATOMS: atom_id res chain seq x y z
N MET A 1 14.05 12.19 -36.44
CA MET A 1 14.72 12.18 -35.12
C MET A 1 14.11 13.18 -34.13
N LYS A 2 14.02 14.49 -34.44
CA LYS A 2 13.48 15.54 -33.52
C LYS A 2 12.10 15.23 -32.90
N ASN A 3 11.19 14.63 -33.67
CA ASN A 3 9.83 14.27 -33.20
C ASN A 3 9.82 13.04 -32.25
N ILE A 4 10.76 12.11 -32.40
CA ILE A 4 10.87 10.92 -31.53
C ILE A 4 11.45 11.32 -30.17
N THR A 5 12.54 12.10 -30.15
CA THR A 5 13.14 12.61 -28.92
C THR A 5 12.13 13.41 -28.11
N GLN A 6 11.40 14.33 -28.74
CA GLN A 6 10.34 15.08 -28.06
C GLN A 6 9.24 14.18 -27.49
N THR A 7 8.83 13.14 -28.24
CA THR A 7 7.81 12.18 -27.79
C THR A 7 8.26 11.49 -26.51
N ILE A 8 9.49 10.98 -26.49
CA ILE A 8 10.07 10.26 -25.35
C ILE A 8 10.24 11.21 -24.15
N SER A 9 10.86 12.38 -24.35
CA SER A 9 11.13 13.34 -23.28
C SER A 9 9.85 13.82 -22.60
N LEU A 10 8.79 14.12 -23.35
CA LEU A 10 7.51 14.53 -22.76
C LEU A 10 6.83 13.38 -21.99
N GLY A 11 6.91 12.15 -22.50
CA GLY A 11 6.36 10.98 -21.81
C GLY A 11 7.08 10.73 -20.49
N LEU A 12 8.42 10.73 -20.51
CA LEU A 12 9.26 10.57 -19.31
C LEU A 12 9.02 11.70 -18.31
N LEU A 13 8.98 12.96 -18.75
CA LEU A 13 8.69 14.09 -17.87
C LEU A 13 7.33 13.95 -17.19
N THR A 14 6.31 13.51 -17.94
CA THR A 14 4.97 13.26 -17.39
C THR A 14 5.02 12.19 -16.30
N ALA A 15 5.71 11.06 -16.56
CA ALA A 15 5.85 9.97 -15.60
C ALA A 15 6.64 10.38 -14.34
N ILE A 16 7.72 11.13 -14.51
CA ILE A 16 8.53 11.67 -13.41
C ILE A 16 7.69 12.58 -12.52
N LEU A 17 6.96 13.53 -13.10
CA LEU A 17 6.10 14.44 -12.34
C LEU A 17 4.95 13.69 -11.66
N PHE A 18 4.37 12.69 -12.33
CA PHE A 18 3.30 11.86 -11.77
C PHE A 18 3.77 11.03 -10.56
N SER A 19 5.04 10.61 -10.57
CA SER A 19 5.62 9.76 -9.53
C SER A 19 6.44 10.53 -8.50
N ALA A 20 6.64 11.83 -8.68
CA ALA A 20 7.60 12.64 -7.92
C ALA A 20 7.36 12.58 -6.41
N PHE A 21 6.09 12.64 -5.98
CA PHE A 21 5.73 12.62 -4.56
C PHE A 21 6.23 11.36 -3.82
N ILE A 22 6.30 10.20 -4.49
CA ILE A 22 6.83 8.95 -3.91
C ILE A 22 8.32 9.08 -3.63
N TYR A 23 9.08 9.53 -4.64
CA TYR A 23 10.54 9.64 -4.52
C TYR A 23 10.97 10.79 -3.62
N LEU A 24 10.25 11.91 -3.62
CA LEU A 24 10.50 13.01 -2.68
C LEU A 24 10.29 12.57 -1.24
N ASP A 25 9.25 11.76 -0.96
CA ASP A 25 9.01 11.18 0.36
C ASP A 25 10.10 10.14 0.72
N PHE A 26 10.49 9.29 -0.24
CA PHE A 26 11.56 8.29 -0.06
C PHE A 26 12.90 8.92 0.33
N PHE A 27 13.23 10.09 -0.25
CA PHE A 27 14.44 10.84 0.08
C PHE A 27 14.26 11.85 1.23
N GLY A 28 13.07 11.94 1.84
CA GLY A 28 12.80 12.83 2.97
C GLY A 28 12.77 14.33 2.64
N ILE A 29 12.53 14.70 1.38
CA ILE A 29 12.54 16.09 0.87
C ILE A 29 11.15 16.56 0.40
N THR A 30 10.09 15.99 0.97
CA THR A 30 8.71 16.27 0.60
C THR A 30 8.27 17.69 0.94
N SER A 31 7.45 18.31 0.08
CA SER A 31 6.88 19.64 0.28
C SER A 31 5.50 19.71 -0.35
N LYS A 32 4.50 20.18 0.42
CA LYS A 32 3.12 20.34 -0.09
C LYS A 32 3.05 21.20 -1.33
N LEU A 33 3.87 22.25 -1.42
CA LEU A 33 3.93 23.13 -2.58
C LEU A 33 4.42 22.37 -3.82
N PHE A 34 5.57 21.68 -3.72
CA PHE A 34 6.13 20.95 -4.86
C PHE A 34 5.26 19.78 -5.28
N ASN A 35 4.71 19.01 -4.33
CA ASN A 35 3.78 17.92 -4.63
C ASN A 35 2.53 18.43 -5.36
N THR A 36 1.97 19.58 -4.93
CA THR A 36 0.84 20.22 -5.62
C THR A 36 1.21 20.60 -7.05
N LEU A 37 2.35 21.27 -7.25
CA LEU A 37 2.81 21.70 -8.57
C LEU A 37 3.11 20.52 -9.50
N PHE A 38 3.77 19.47 -9.00
CA PHE A 38 4.10 18.28 -9.77
C PHE A 38 2.87 17.47 -10.14
N GLY A 39 1.93 17.24 -9.20
CA GLY A 39 0.67 16.56 -9.49
C GLY A 39 -0.17 17.30 -10.54
N LEU A 40 -0.33 18.62 -10.39
CA LEU A 40 -1.03 19.46 -11.38
C LEU A 40 -0.35 19.44 -12.76
N SER A 41 0.98 19.54 -12.77
CA SER A 41 1.77 19.51 -14.02
C SER A 41 1.68 18.14 -14.70
N ALA A 42 1.71 17.04 -13.94
CA ALA A 42 1.59 15.69 -14.45
C ALA A 42 0.22 15.47 -15.13
N LEU A 43 -0.86 15.85 -14.45
CA LEU A 43 -2.21 15.75 -15.01
C LEU A 43 -2.37 16.65 -16.23
N ALA A 44 -1.90 17.91 -16.17
CA ALA A 44 -1.93 18.81 -17.32
C ALA A 44 -1.18 18.22 -18.51
N LEU A 45 0.03 17.67 -18.31
CA LEU A 45 0.77 17.02 -19.38
C LEU A 45 -0.01 15.85 -19.97
N PHE A 46 -0.59 14.95 -19.17
CA PHE A 46 -1.43 13.87 -19.69
C PHE A 46 -2.56 14.36 -20.61
N LEU A 47 -3.17 15.50 -20.28
CA LEU A 47 -4.23 16.09 -21.10
C LEU A 47 -3.74 16.65 -22.44
N TYR A 48 -2.50 17.17 -22.51
CA TYR A 48 -2.01 17.95 -23.66
C TYR A 48 -0.83 17.34 -24.43
N ILE A 49 -0.14 16.31 -23.92
CA ILE A 49 1.01 15.70 -24.60
C ILE A 49 0.60 14.98 -25.92
N PRO A 50 1.54 14.80 -26.86
CA PRO A 50 1.30 14.01 -28.06
C PRO A 50 0.83 12.59 -27.75
N LYS A 51 -0.05 12.01 -28.57
CA LYS A 51 -0.62 10.67 -28.31
C LYS A 51 0.45 9.59 -28.09
N LYS A 52 1.56 9.62 -28.83
CA LYS A 52 2.65 8.64 -28.67
C LYS A 52 3.38 8.78 -27.32
N SER A 53 3.40 9.98 -26.74
CA SER A 53 4.00 10.24 -25.42
C SER A 53 3.20 9.60 -24.29
N ILE A 54 1.90 9.33 -24.48
CA ILE A 54 1.05 8.66 -23.49
C ILE A 54 1.55 7.23 -23.22
N LEU A 55 1.97 6.51 -24.26
CA LEU A 55 2.47 5.14 -24.12
C LEU A 55 3.77 5.13 -23.31
N VAL A 56 4.66 6.09 -23.58
CA VAL A 56 5.89 6.28 -22.81
C VAL A 56 5.56 6.67 -21.36
N ALA A 57 4.64 7.61 -21.15
CA ALA A 57 4.23 8.03 -19.81
C ALA A 57 3.65 6.86 -19.00
N GLY A 58 2.67 6.14 -19.56
CA GLY A 58 2.02 5.02 -18.88
C GLY A 58 3.00 3.90 -18.55
N GLY A 59 3.86 3.52 -19.51
CA GLY A 59 4.86 2.49 -19.26
C GLY A 59 5.89 2.89 -18.21
N SER A 60 6.37 4.13 -18.25
CA SER A 60 7.31 4.65 -17.25
C SER A 60 6.67 4.83 -15.88
N ILE A 61 5.39 5.17 -15.77
CA ILE A 61 4.67 5.18 -14.49
C ILE A 61 4.63 3.78 -13.88
N GLY A 62 4.29 2.76 -14.68
CA GLY A 62 4.32 1.37 -14.24
C GLY A 62 5.69 0.97 -13.67
N LEU A 63 6.78 1.34 -14.34
CA LEU A 63 8.13 1.09 -13.85
C LEU A 63 8.46 1.88 -12.57
N LEU A 64 8.22 3.20 -12.56
CA LEU A 64 8.55 4.07 -11.44
C LEU A 64 7.77 3.69 -10.16
N TRP A 65 6.54 3.20 -10.30
CA TRP A 65 5.72 2.83 -9.14
C TRP A 65 5.99 1.39 -8.68
N PHE A 66 6.31 0.47 -9.59
CA PHE A 66 6.19 -0.97 -9.32
C PHE A 66 7.40 -1.82 -9.72
N TYR A 67 8.56 -1.23 -10.04
CA TYR A 67 9.76 -2.01 -10.40
C TYR A 67 10.15 -3.07 -9.34
N TRP A 68 9.85 -2.79 -8.07
CA TRP A 68 10.23 -3.58 -6.91
C TRP A 68 9.38 -4.83 -6.67
N ILE A 69 8.23 -4.98 -7.33
CA ILE A 69 7.32 -6.12 -7.10
C ILE A 69 8.04 -7.47 -7.31
N GLY A 70 8.91 -7.51 -8.33
CA GLY A 70 9.69 -8.70 -8.66
C GLY A 70 10.69 -9.13 -7.58
N TYR A 71 11.04 -8.27 -6.61
CA TYR A 71 12.07 -8.59 -5.61
C TYR A 71 11.65 -9.74 -4.70
N SER A 72 10.34 -9.89 -4.44
CA SER A 72 9.81 -11.00 -3.64
C SER A 72 10.12 -12.39 -4.23
N PHE A 73 10.32 -12.48 -5.55
CA PHE A 73 10.59 -13.73 -6.27
C PHE A 73 11.98 -14.29 -5.96
N GLU A 74 12.92 -13.45 -5.49
CA GLU A 74 14.26 -13.88 -5.07
C GLU A 74 14.17 -14.91 -3.94
N TYR A 75 13.25 -14.71 -3.01
CA TYR A 75 13.06 -15.57 -1.84
C TYR A 75 12.24 -16.85 -2.14
N GLN A 76 11.73 -16.99 -3.36
CA GLN A 76 10.94 -18.14 -3.81
C GLN A 76 11.73 -19.06 -4.76
N GLY A 77 13.02 -18.81 -4.97
CA GLY A 77 13.87 -19.61 -5.85
C GLY A 77 13.74 -19.27 -7.34
N VAL A 78 12.96 -18.22 -7.68
CA VAL A 78 12.70 -17.76 -9.06
C VAL A 78 13.15 -16.31 -9.29
N GLY A 79 14.19 -15.86 -8.59
CA GLY A 79 14.66 -14.47 -8.62
C GLY A 79 15.04 -13.93 -10.02
N TYR A 80 15.37 -14.80 -10.97
CA TYR A 80 15.62 -14.43 -12.37
C TYR A 80 14.39 -13.82 -13.07
N MET A 81 13.18 -13.99 -12.51
CA MET A 81 11.94 -13.39 -13.00
C MET A 81 11.81 -11.91 -12.68
N THR A 82 12.62 -11.36 -11.75
CA THR A 82 12.57 -9.96 -11.34
C THR A 82 12.49 -8.97 -12.54
N PRO A 83 13.44 -8.96 -13.50
CA PRO A 83 13.37 -8.04 -14.64
C PRO A 83 12.14 -8.27 -15.53
N ILE A 84 11.66 -9.52 -15.65
CA ILE A 84 10.48 -9.84 -16.45
C ILE A 84 9.22 -9.25 -15.80
N ILE A 85 9.07 -9.39 -14.48
CA ILE A 85 7.95 -8.82 -13.72
C ILE A 85 8.00 -7.29 -13.76
N THR A 86 9.18 -6.68 -13.59
CA THR A 86 9.35 -5.23 -13.71
C THR A 86 8.86 -4.72 -15.08
N LEU A 87 9.30 -5.37 -16.17
CA LEU A 87 8.87 -4.99 -17.53
C LEU A 87 7.38 -5.27 -17.77
N ALA A 88 6.84 -6.35 -17.19
CA ALA A 88 5.42 -6.66 -17.26
C ALA A 88 4.57 -5.55 -16.64
N PHE A 89 4.92 -5.03 -15.46
CA PHE A 89 4.24 -3.89 -14.85
C PHE A 89 4.34 -2.61 -15.70
N GLY A 90 5.50 -2.37 -16.33
CA GLY A 90 5.62 -1.32 -17.33
C GLY A 90 4.63 -1.50 -18.49
N PHE A 91 4.50 -2.71 -19.03
CA PHE A 91 3.56 -2.98 -20.12
C PHE A 91 2.08 -2.90 -19.69
N ILE A 92 1.73 -3.39 -18.50
CA ILE A 92 0.38 -3.30 -17.93
C ILE A 92 -0.07 -1.85 -17.87
N TYR A 93 0.76 -0.95 -17.32
CA TYR A 93 0.38 0.46 -17.20
C TYR A 93 0.48 1.25 -18.51
N LEU A 94 1.29 0.80 -19.47
CA LEU A 94 1.20 1.28 -20.85
C LEU A 94 -0.20 1.00 -21.43
N LEU A 95 -0.72 -0.22 -21.24
CA LEU A 95 -2.05 -0.61 -21.70
C LEU A 95 -3.17 0.08 -20.89
N PHE A 96 -2.99 0.25 -19.58
CA PHE A 96 -3.95 0.93 -18.71
C PHE A 96 -4.24 2.36 -19.19
N PHE A 97 -3.21 3.13 -19.56
CA PHE A 97 -3.36 4.49 -20.09
C PHE A 97 -3.62 4.55 -21.61
N LEU A 98 -3.67 3.41 -22.31
CA LEU A 98 -3.89 3.34 -23.75
C LEU A 98 -5.18 4.03 -24.23
N PRO A 99 -6.32 4.03 -23.50
CA PRO A 99 -7.52 4.74 -23.96
C PRO A 99 -7.28 6.23 -24.27
N LEU A 100 -6.36 6.89 -23.55
CA LEU A 100 -6.00 8.30 -23.78
C LEU A 100 -5.29 8.52 -25.12
N TYR A 101 -4.63 7.49 -25.67
CA TYR A 101 -3.94 7.53 -26.96
C TYR A 101 -4.90 7.85 -28.11
N PHE A 102 -6.10 7.28 -28.06
CA PHE A 102 -7.09 7.39 -29.15
C PHE A 102 -7.81 8.74 -29.17
N VAL A 103 -7.58 9.58 -28.16
CA VAL A 103 -8.28 10.84 -27.98
C VAL A 103 -7.30 12.01 -28.01
N LYS A 104 -7.66 13.07 -28.75
CA LYS A 104 -6.85 14.29 -28.87
C LYS A 104 -7.35 15.46 -27.99
N LYS A 105 -8.63 15.45 -27.62
CA LYS A 105 -9.25 16.56 -26.88
C LYS A 105 -8.98 16.38 -25.39
N ALA A 106 -8.47 17.42 -24.73
CA ALA A 106 -8.09 17.44 -23.32
C ALA A 106 -9.28 17.10 -22.42
N TYR A 107 -10.48 17.63 -22.68
CA TYR A 107 -11.67 17.35 -21.87
C TYR A 107 -12.14 15.89 -21.96
N LEU A 108 -11.95 15.23 -23.11
CA LEU A 108 -12.23 13.80 -23.25
C LEU A 108 -11.14 12.95 -22.56
N ARG A 109 -9.87 13.36 -22.61
CA ARG A 109 -8.80 12.72 -21.82
C ARG A 109 -9.02 12.88 -20.32
N ALA A 110 -9.54 14.02 -19.89
CA ALA A 110 -9.92 14.26 -18.50
C ALA A 110 -11.03 13.29 -18.06
N LEU A 111 -12.08 13.12 -18.88
CA LEU A 111 -13.13 12.14 -18.61
C LEU A 111 -12.58 10.71 -18.53
N LEU A 112 -11.70 10.32 -19.46
CA LEU A 112 -11.08 9.00 -19.48
C LEU A 112 -10.14 8.78 -18.28
N LEU A 113 -9.32 9.77 -17.90
CA LEU A 113 -8.49 9.69 -16.69
C LEU A 113 -9.33 9.54 -15.43
N PHE A 114 -10.44 10.28 -15.35
CA PHE A 114 -11.36 10.14 -14.23
C PHE A 114 -11.99 8.75 -14.20
N ALA A 115 -12.43 8.22 -15.36
CA ALA A 115 -12.96 6.86 -15.46
C ALA A 115 -11.92 5.79 -15.08
N LEU A 116 -10.68 5.94 -15.54
CA LEU A 116 -9.57 5.06 -15.18
C LEU A 116 -9.28 5.08 -13.68
N SER A 117 -9.58 6.16 -12.96
CA SER A 117 -9.35 6.22 -11.51
C SER A 117 -10.25 5.28 -10.70
N PHE A 118 -11.23 4.63 -11.31
CA PHE A 118 -12.08 3.61 -10.69
C PHE A 118 -11.70 2.18 -11.08
N ILE A 119 -10.63 1.99 -11.88
CA ILE A 119 -10.23 0.69 -12.41
C ILE A 119 -8.93 0.25 -11.74
N GLU A 120 -8.92 -0.98 -11.22
CA GLU A 120 -7.79 -1.61 -10.56
C GLU A 120 -7.34 -2.80 -11.42
N PRO A 121 -6.24 -2.67 -12.20
CA PRO A 121 -5.82 -3.73 -13.11
C PRO A 121 -5.33 -4.95 -12.31
N PHE A 122 -5.93 -6.13 -12.55
CA PHE A 122 -5.57 -7.39 -11.88
C PHE A 122 -5.67 -7.35 -10.35
N ASP A 123 -6.73 -6.70 -9.84
CA ASP A 123 -6.99 -6.49 -8.41
C ASP A 123 -5.87 -5.73 -7.69
N TRP A 124 -4.98 -5.06 -8.45
CA TRP A 124 -3.87 -4.29 -7.92
C TRP A 124 -4.25 -2.82 -7.78
N ASN A 125 -4.58 -2.43 -6.55
CA ASN A 125 -5.14 -1.12 -6.22
C ASN A 125 -4.13 -0.03 -5.85
N TRP A 126 -2.81 -0.26 -5.97
CA TRP A 126 -1.80 0.71 -5.51
C TRP A 126 -1.64 1.93 -6.42
N LEU A 127 -2.13 1.90 -7.68
CA LEU A 127 -2.18 3.09 -8.53
C LEU A 127 -3.52 3.84 -8.34
N GLN A 128 -3.66 4.54 -7.23
CA GLN A 128 -4.75 5.51 -7.05
C GLN A 128 -4.30 6.86 -7.66
N ILE A 129 -5.02 7.37 -8.67
CA ILE A 129 -4.63 8.64 -9.35
C ILE A 129 -4.62 9.82 -8.37
N GLU A 130 -5.51 9.81 -7.39
CA GLU A 130 -5.63 10.83 -6.35
C GLU A 130 -4.46 10.82 -5.36
N LEU A 131 -3.71 9.71 -5.29
CA LEU A 131 -2.57 9.55 -4.40
C LEU A 131 -1.47 10.57 -4.68
N ILE A 132 -1.34 11.06 -5.93
CA ILE A 132 -0.38 12.12 -6.28
C ILE A 132 -0.57 13.40 -5.46
N PHE A 133 -1.75 13.56 -4.84
CA PHE A 133 -2.11 14.71 -4.00
C PHE A 133 -2.08 14.41 -2.50
N VAL A 134 -1.70 13.21 -2.07
CA VAL A 134 -1.76 12.80 -0.65
C VAL A 134 -0.96 13.74 0.24
N GLU A 135 0.23 14.17 -0.16
CA GLU A 135 1.03 15.17 0.58
C GLU A 135 1.02 16.54 -0.11
N SER A 136 -0.16 17.00 -0.55
CA SER A 136 -0.35 18.26 -1.29
C SER A 136 -1.41 19.18 -0.64
N TYR A 137 -1.67 20.35 -1.24
CA TYR A 137 -2.78 21.22 -0.84
C TYR A 137 -4.13 20.80 -1.44
N ILE A 138 -4.10 20.05 -2.55
CA ILE A 138 -5.29 19.45 -3.16
C ILE A 138 -5.66 18.21 -2.36
N GLY A 139 -6.95 17.96 -2.16
CA GLY A 139 -7.36 16.75 -1.45
C GLY A 139 -7.41 15.50 -2.32
N ILE A 140 -7.67 14.38 -1.66
CA ILE A 140 -7.54 13.02 -2.19
C ILE A 140 -8.87 12.40 -2.64
N PHE A 141 -9.98 13.13 -2.54
CA PHE A 141 -11.29 12.57 -2.90
C PHE A 141 -11.53 12.65 -4.41
N LYS A 142 -12.34 11.70 -4.93
CA LYS A 142 -12.68 11.63 -6.36
C LYS A 142 -13.26 12.94 -6.90
N TYR A 143 -14.09 13.64 -6.13
CA TYR A 143 -14.65 14.94 -6.55
C TYR A 143 -13.57 16.03 -6.72
N GLN A 144 -12.50 16.00 -5.92
CA GLN A 144 -11.38 16.95 -6.04
C GLN A 144 -10.56 16.65 -7.29
N LEU A 145 -10.32 15.37 -7.59
CA LEU A 145 -9.72 14.98 -8.87
C LEU A 145 -10.58 15.44 -10.04
N ALA A 146 -11.90 15.27 -9.98
CA ALA A 146 -12.81 15.75 -11.03
C ALA A 146 -12.69 17.27 -11.22
N ILE A 147 -12.68 18.07 -10.14
CA ILE A 147 -12.47 19.53 -10.20
C ILE A 147 -11.12 19.86 -10.86
N VAL A 148 -10.03 19.18 -10.49
CA VAL A 148 -8.71 19.39 -11.09
C VAL A 148 -8.72 19.09 -12.59
N LEU A 149 -9.27 17.95 -12.98
CA LEU A 149 -9.33 17.54 -14.39
C LEU A 149 -10.22 18.47 -15.23
N ILE A 150 -11.33 18.97 -14.67
CA ILE A 150 -12.18 19.99 -15.29
C ILE A 150 -11.41 21.31 -15.44
N ALA A 151 -10.82 21.81 -14.36
CA ALA A 151 -10.07 23.06 -14.35
C ALA A 151 -8.94 23.08 -15.40
N LEU A 152 -8.20 21.96 -15.51
CA LEU A 152 -7.08 21.82 -16.44
C LEU A 152 -7.52 21.62 -17.90
N SER A 153 -8.73 21.10 -18.16
CA SER A 153 -9.20 20.81 -19.53
C SER A 153 -10.03 21.93 -20.17
N LEU A 154 -10.76 22.71 -19.38
CA LEU A 154 -11.62 23.82 -19.86
C LEU A 154 -10.88 24.90 -20.68
N PRO A 155 -9.60 25.25 -20.44
CA PRO A 155 -8.87 26.20 -21.28
C PRO A 155 -8.82 25.84 -22.77
N GLN A 156 -8.99 24.57 -23.14
CA GLN A 156 -9.07 24.15 -24.54
C GLN A 156 -10.39 24.59 -25.22
N LEU A 157 -11.46 24.79 -24.45
CA LEU A 157 -12.80 25.14 -24.96
C LEU A 157 -13.01 26.66 -25.07
N ILE A 158 -12.15 27.47 -24.46
CA ILE A 158 -12.30 28.93 -24.41
C ILE A 158 -11.47 29.58 -25.52
N ASN A 159 -12.15 30.12 -26.52
CA ASN A 159 -11.52 30.83 -27.65
C ASN A 159 -10.99 32.23 -27.28
N ASN A 160 -11.60 32.88 -26.28
CA ASN A 160 -11.19 34.21 -25.86
C ASN A 160 -9.87 34.17 -25.08
N LYS A 161 -8.78 34.67 -25.67
CA LYS A 161 -7.43 34.69 -25.08
C LYS A 161 -7.37 35.34 -23.69
N LYS A 162 -8.21 36.35 -23.43
CA LYS A 162 -8.24 37.07 -22.14
C LYS A 162 -8.76 36.17 -21.00
N TYR A 163 -9.72 35.30 -21.28
CA TYR A 163 -10.38 34.46 -20.28
C TYR A 163 -9.98 32.98 -20.35
N LYS A 164 -9.03 32.63 -21.24
CA LYS A 164 -8.64 31.25 -21.52
C LYS A 164 -8.27 30.44 -20.28
N TYR A 165 -7.55 31.06 -19.35
CA TYR A 165 -7.06 30.40 -18.13
C TYR A 165 -7.91 30.70 -16.89
N LEU A 166 -9.01 31.45 -17.04
CA LEU A 166 -9.94 31.73 -15.94
C LEU A 166 -10.45 30.45 -15.23
N PRO A 167 -10.71 29.32 -15.92
CA PRO A 167 -11.12 28.08 -15.26
C PRO A 167 -10.12 27.51 -14.26
N LEU A 168 -8.83 27.90 -14.31
CA LEU A 168 -7.85 27.44 -13.33
C LEU A 168 -8.16 27.93 -11.91
N LEU A 169 -8.98 28.99 -11.75
CA LEU A 169 -9.48 29.41 -10.46
C LEU A 169 -10.31 28.31 -9.76
N LEU A 170 -10.87 27.35 -10.49
CA LEU A 170 -11.57 26.20 -9.90
C LEU A 170 -10.64 25.35 -9.03
N LEU A 171 -9.32 25.37 -9.26
CA LEU A 171 -8.36 24.61 -8.45
C LEU A 171 -8.41 24.97 -6.97
N PHE A 172 -8.75 26.22 -6.62
CA PHE A 172 -8.93 26.62 -5.22
C PHE A 172 -10.06 25.87 -4.52
N THR A 173 -11.07 25.41 -5.25
CA THR A 173 -12.17 24.61 -4.70
C THR A 173 -11.80 23.14 -4.49
N ALA A 174 -10.69 22.68 -5.08
CA ALA A 174 -10.14 21.33 -4.84
C ALA A 174 -9.22 21.28 -3.61
N PHE A 175 -8.90 22.42 -2.99
CA PHE A 175 -8.03 22.46 -1.82
C PHE A 175 -8.71 21.80 -0.62
N ASN A 176 -7.94 21.05 0.14
CA ASN A 176 -8.44 20.40 1.35
C ASN A 176 -8.10 21.23 2.58
N PHE A 177 -9.07 21.99 3.07
CA PHE A 177 -8.92 22.83 4.27
C PHE A 177 -9.32 22.10 5.56
N THR A 178 -9.94 20.92 5.46
CA THR A 178 -10.51 20.18 6.59
C THR A 178 -9.94 18.77 6.63
N GLN A 179 -9.18 18.46 7.67
CA GLN A 179 -8.81 17.07 7.99
C GLN A 179 -9.80 16.55 9.03
N PRO A 180 -10.28 15.29 8.93
CA PRO A 180 -11.09 14.69 9.97
C PRO A 180 -10.33 14.72 11.30
N LEU A 181 -11.02 15.04 12.40
CA LEU A 181 -10.40 15.05 13.72
C LEU A 181 -10.11 13.60 14.14
N GLN A 182 -8.85 13.20 14.00
CA GLN A 182 -8.35 11.91 14.43
C GLN A 182 -7.80 12.04 15.86
N LYS A 183 -8.49 11.46 16.85
CA LYS A 183 -8.01 11.36 18.23
C LYS A 183 -7.35 10.02 18.47
N ASP A 184 -6.14 10.03 18.98
CA ASP A 184 -5.42 8.82 19.35
C ASP A 184 -6.28 7.92 20.26
N ALA A 185 -6.17 6.61 20.08
CA ALA A 185 -6.79 5.64 20.95
C ALA A 185 -6.40 5.94 22.41
N PRO A 186 -7.33 5.84 23.37
CA PRO A 186 -7.08 6.15 24.77
C PRO A 186 -6.29 5.03 25.47
N LEU A 187 -5.20 4.58 24.85
CA LEU A 187 -4.31 3.51 25.31
C LEU A 187 -2.84 3.91 25.10
N LYS A 188 -1.97 3.50 26.02
CA LYS A 188 -0.51 3.54 25.78
C LYS A 188 -0.09 2.38 24.88
N ILE A 189 0.19 2.68 23.61
CA ILE A 189 0.49 1.67 22.58
C ILE A 189 1.97 1.73 22.19
N LYS A 190 2.67 0.60 22.32
CA LYS A 190 4.03 0.40 21.83
C LYS A 190 4.01 -0.31 20.48
N LEU A 191 4.41 0.41 19.43
CA LEU A 191 4.63 -0.17 18.10
C LEU A 191 6.08 -0.65 17.98
N ILE A 192 6.28 -1.93 17.70
CA ILE A 192 7.62 -2.51 17.50
C ILE A 192 7.99 -2.43 16.03
N THR A 193 9.24 -2.05 15.78
CA THR A 193 9.88 -2.17 14.46
C THR A 193 10.99 -3.19 14.58
N THR A 194 11.05 -4.13 13.65
CA THR A 194 12.13 -5.13 13.59
C THR A 194 12.99 -4.93 12.36
N ASP A 195 14.21 -5.46 12.35
CA ASP A 195 15.14 -5.41 11.20
C ASP A 195 15.64 -6.83 10.89
N ILE A 196 14.69 -7.74 10.64
CA ILE A 196 14.97 -9.15 10.37
C ILE A 196 14.97 -9.36 8.85
N LYS A 197 16.17 -9.59 8.29
CA LYS A 197 16.37 -9.91 6.87
C LYS A 197 15.48 -11.06 6.40
N GLN A 198 14.93 -10.93 5.20
CA GLN A 198 13.94 -11.88 4.69
C GLN A 198 14.55 -13.28 4.47
N GLU A 199 15.79 -13.35 3.96
CA GLU A 199 16.54 -14.59 3.77
C GLU A 199 16.91 -15.30 5.09
N TYR A 200 16.96 -14.55 6.19
CA TYR A 200 17.27 -15.09 7.52
C TYR A 200 16.02 -15.47 8.30
N LYS A 201 14.91 -14.73 8.15
CA LYS A 201 13.70 -14.81 8.97
C LYS A 201 13.16 -16.23 9.17
N TRP A 202 13.16 -17.05 8.10
CA TRP A 202 12.57 -18.39 8.09
C TRP A 202 13.57 -19.52 8.39
N THR A 203 14.83 -19.20 8.70
CA THR A 203 15.83 -20.21 9.03
C THR A 203 15.67 -20.74 10.46
N ARG A 204 16.19 -21.94 10.72
CA ARG A 204 16.13 -22.55 12.06
C ARG A 204 16.97 -21.74 13.06
N GLU A 205 18.07 -21.17 12.58
CA GLU A 205 19.03 -20.37 13.33
C GLU A 205 18.39 -19.05 13.81
N ALA A 206 17.49 -18.45 13.02
CA ALA A 206 16.80 -17.20 13.36
C ALA A 206 15.75 -17.36 14.46
N ARG A 207 15.21 -18.56 14.65
CA ARG A 207 14.03 -18.77 15.50
C ARG A 207 14.25 -18.39 16.96
N LYS A 208 15.31 -18.91 17.60
CA LYS A 208 15.58 -18.66 19.03
C LYS A 208 15.95 -17.19 19.29
N PRO A 209 16.85 -16.55 18.52
CA PRO A 209 17.11 -15.11 18.64
C PRO A 209 15.85 -14.26 18.48
N THR A 210 15.01 -14.56 17.49
CA THR A 210 13.76 -13.82 17.22
C THR A 210 12.79 -13.92 18.40
N ILE A 211 12.55 -15.12 18.93
CA ILE A 211 11.67 -15.31 20.10
C ILE A 211 12.23 -14.57 21.32
N ASN A 212 13.54 -14.62 21.55
CA ASN A 212 14.17 -13.90 22.67
C ASN A 212 13.99 -12.38 22.54
N MET A 213 14.21 -11.83 21.34
CA MET A 213 13.99 -10.41 21.04
C MET A 213 12.53 -10.01 21.34
N ILE A 214 11.56 -10.80 20.89
CA ILE A 214 10.13 -10.54 21.16
C ILE A 214 9.85 -10.53 22.66
N MET A 215 10.35 -11.52 23.40
CA MET A 215 10.15 -11.62 24.85
C MET A 215 10.77 -10.43 25.59
N THR A 216 11.95 -9.98 25.17
CA THR A 216 12.58 -8.77 25.72
C THR A 216 11.69 -7.55 25.49
N HIS A 217 11.19 -7.33 24.27
CA HIS A 217 10.30 -6.20 23.99
C HIS A 217 9.00 -6.24 24.79
N ILE A 218 8.40 -7.42 25.00
CA ILE A 218 7.21 -7.56 25.84
C ILE A 218 7.52 -7.15 27.29
N ASN A 219 8.62 -7.65 27.87
CA ASN A 219 9.00 -7.31 29.24
C ASN A 219 9.31 -5.81 29.39
N THR A 220 10.05 -5.22 28.45
CA THR A 220 10.31 -3.78 28.45
C THR A 220 9.02 -2.97 28.34
N ALA A 221 8.07 -3.37 27.49
CA ALA A 221 6.78 -2.68 27.39
C ALA A 221 5.95 -2.78 28.68
N ILE A 222 6.03 -3.91 29.40
CA ILE A 222 5.41 -4.06 30.74
C ILE A 222 6.06 -3.11 31.74
N GLU A 223 7.40 -3.03 31.76
CA GLU A 223 8.16 -2.10 32.63
C GLU A 223 7.88 -0.63 32.31
N GLU A 224 7.66 -0.30 31.04
CA GLU A 224 7.25 1.03 30.56
C GLU A 224 5.74 1.31 30.76
N GLU A 225 5.01 0.44 31.47
CA GLU A 225 3.57 0.53 31.74
C GLU A 225 2.73 0.72 30.47
N GLN A 226 3.14 0.10 29.37
CA GLN A 226 2.37 0.07 28.13
C GLN A 226 1.17 -0.84 28.28
N GLU A 227 0.09 -0.49 27.60
CA GLU A 227 -1.16 -1.23 27.67
C GLU A 227 -1.31 -2.23 26.53
N LEU A 228 -0.73 -1.91 25.38
CA LEU A 228 -0.73 -2.72 24.19
C LEU A 228 0.67 -2.67 23.54
N ILE A 229 1.20 -3.84 23.18
CA ILE A 229 2.37 -3.96 22.32
C ILE A 229 1.98 -4.62 21.00
N VAL A 230 2.38 -4.01 19.88
CA VAL A 230 2.09 -4.50 18.52
C VAL A 230 3.38 -4.85 17.81
N PHE A 231 3.48 -6.08 17.33
CA PHE A 231 4.60 -6.57 16.53
C PHE A 231 4.27 -6.69 15.04
N PRO A 232 5.29 -6.73 14.18
CA PRO A 232 5.10 -6.85 12.74
C PRO A 232 4.48 -8.18 12.28
N GLU A 233 4.15 -8.21 10.99
CA GLU A 233 3.62 -9.39 10.31
C GLU A 233 4.59 -10.58 10.40
N SER A 234 4.04 -11.74 10.75
CA SER A 234 4.79 -12.99 10.87
C SER A 234 6.08 -12.82 11.70
N VAL A 235 6.06 -12.01 12.76
CA VAL A 235 7.21 -11.81 13.65
C VAL A 235 7.65 -13.12 14.29
N PHE A 236 6.72 -14.06 14.51
CA PHE A 236 6.99 -15.44 14.85
C PHE A 236 7.03 -16.29 13.56
N PRO A 237 8.23 -16.66 13.04
CA PRO A 237 8.38 -17.41 11.80
C PRO A 237 8.13 -18.91 12.03
N LEU A 238 6.95 -19.25 12.55
CA LEU A 238 6.53 -20.60 12.91
C LEU A 238 5.01 -20.72 12.87
N TYR A 239 4.52 -21.95 12.93
CA TYR A 239 3.10 -22.23 13.17
C TYR A 239 2.80 -22.16 14.66
N MET A 240 2.12 -21.10 15.11
CA MET A 240 1.92 -20.83 16.55
C MET A 240 1.16 -21.96 17.25
N ASN A 241 0.16 -22.54 16.59
CA ASN A 241 -0.65 -23.64 17.13
C ASN A 241 0.13 -24.96 17.34
N HIS A 242 1.34 -25.09 16.79
CA HIS A 242 2.23 -26.22 17.07
C HIS A 242 3.22 -25.93 18.22
N ASN A 243 3.09 -24.80 18.90
CA ASN A 243 4.03 -24.33 19.94
C ASN A 243 3.29 -24.00 21.26
N PRO A 244 2.70 -24.99 21.95
CA PRO A 244 1.87 -24.77 23.13
C PRO A 244 2.64 -24.11 24.29
N GLU A 245 3.92 -24.43 24.47
CA GLU A 245 4.75 -23.79 25.51
C GLU A 245 4.92 -22.28 25.28
N LEU A 246 5.09 -21.87 24.01
CA LEU A 246 5.20 -20.46 23.64
C LEU A 246 3.87 -19.74 23.87
N ILE A 247 2.75 -20.37 23.48
CA ILE A 247 1.40 -19.86 23.76
C ILE A 247 1.23 -19.66 25.27
N GLN A 248 1.53 -20.65 26.10
CA GLN A 248 1.38 -20.52 27.56
C GLN A 248 2.22 -19.39 28.15
N LYS A 249 3.44 -19.19 27.64
CA LYS A 249 4.29 -18.06 28.05
C LYS A 249 3.65 -16.73 27.67
N LEU A 250 3.13 -16.59 26.45
CA LEU A 250 2.45 -15.39 25.98
C LEU A 250 1.15 -15.13 26.76
N LEU A 251 0.37 -16.17 27.06
CA LEU A 251 -0.84 -16.05 27.88
C LEU A 251 -0.51 -15.56 29.30
N SER A 252 0.56 -16.07 29.92
CA SER A 252 1.00 -15.58 31.23
C SER A 252 1.39 -14.10 31.20
N LEU A 253 2.15 -13.67 30.19
CA LEU A 253 2.51 -12.26 29.99
C LEU A 253 1.28 -11.39 29.67
N SER A 254 0.31 -11.95 28.95
CA SER A 254 -0.89 -11.23 28.53
C SER A 254 -1.81 -10.78 29.67
N LYS A 255 -1.60 -11.31 30.87
CA LYS A 255 -2.27 -10.84 32.10
C LYS A 255 -1.77 -9.47 32.56
N LYS A 256 -0.63 -9.02 32.04
CA LYS A 256 0.00 -7.73 32.39
C LYS A 256 -0.08 -6.70 31.26
N ILE A 257 -0.15 -7.14 30.01
CA ILE A 257 -0.16 -6.29 28.80
C ILE A 257 -0.93 -7.00 27.69
N SER A 258 -1.63 -6.27 26.82
CA SER A 258 -2.21 -6.87 25.61
C SER A 258 -1.14 -6.99 24.52
N ILE A 259 -1.05 -8.15 23.85
CA ILE A 259 0.01 -8.45 22.88
C ILE A 259 -0.62 -8.77 21.54
N VAL A 260 -0.25 -8.00 20.50
CA VAL A 260 -0.61 -8.29 19.11
C VAL A 260 0.63 -8.73 18.35
N ALA A 261 0.60 -9.92 17.75
CA ALA A 261 1.75 -10.47 17.02
C ALA A 261 1.34 -11.37 15.86
N GLY A 262 2.01 -11.19 14.71
CA GLY A 262 1.80 -12.01 13.53
C GLY A 262 2.51 -13.38 13.60
N SER A 263 1.88 -14.41 13.06
CA SER A 263 2.45 -15.76 12.94
C SER A 263 1.75 -16.56 11.83
N LEU A 264 2.10 -17.83 11.67
CA LEU A 264 1.37 -18.76 10.81
C LEU A 264 0.43 -19.63 11.65
N LEU A 265 -0.68 -20.04 11.04
CA LEU A 265 -1.60 -21.04 11.59
C LEU A 265 -1.77 -22.16 10.56
N ARG A 266 -1.69 -23.43 11.00
CA ARG A 266 -2.02 -24.58 10.16
C ARG A 266 -3.25 -25.30 10.69
N GLU A 267 -4.30 -25.40 9.88
CA GLU A 267 -5.58 -25.97 10.28
C GLU A 267 -6.19 -26.71 9.08
N TYR A 268 -6.69 -27.93 9.27
CA TYR A 268 -7.29 -28.75 8.21
C TYR A 268 -6.47 -28.84 6.91
N ASN A 269 -5.15 -28.95 7.04
CA ASN A 269 -4.18 -28.97 5.94
C ASN A 269 -4.09 -27.67 5.10
N HIS A 270 -4.59 -26.55 5.64
CA HIS A 270 -4.44 -25.21 5.07
C HIS A 270 -3.50 -24.37 5.93
N ASN A 271 -2.79 -23.45 5.28
CA ASN A 271 -1.90 -22.50 5.93
C ASN A 271 -2.54 -21.12 5.89
N TYR A 272 -2.44 -20.39 7.01
CA TYR A 272 -3.00 -19.05 7.16
C TYR A 272 -1.92 -18.11 7.68
N ASN A 273 -1.85 -16.92 7.08
CA ASN A 273 -1.16 -15.77 7.67
C ASN A 273 -2.14 -15.12 8.65
N VAL A 274 -1.74 -15.03 9.92
CA VAL A 274 -2.64 -14.63 10.99
C VAL A 274 -2.01 -13.63 11.94
N THR A 275 -2.87 -12.82 12.55
CA THR A 275 -2.53 -12.00 13.72
C THR A 275 -3.15 -12.62 14.96
N TYR A 276 -2.34 -12.85 15.99
CA TYR A 276 -2.81 -13.23 17.31
C TYR A 276 -2.97 -11.98 18.19
N LEU A 277 -4.08 -11.91 18.92
CA LEU A 277 -4.24 -11.06 20.10
C LEU A 277 -4.16 -11.95 21.34
N PHE A 278 -3.21 -11.71 22.24
CA PHE A 278 -3.19 -12.28 23.58
C PHE A 278 -3.59 -11.21 24.60
N GLU A 279 -4.59 -11.49 25.42
CA GLU A 279 -5.09 -10.55 26.43
C GLU A 279 -5.74 -11.33 27.59
N ASN A 280 -5.45 -10.94 28.84
CA ASN A 280 -6.06 -11.49 30.05
C ASN A 280 -5.95 -13.02 30.22
N GLY A 281 -4.90 -13.64 29.65
CA GLY A 281 -4.70 -15.08 29.71
C GLY A 281 -5.47 -15.87 28.66
N GLU A 282 -6.06 -15.19 27.67
CA GLU A 282 -6.74 -15.78 26.51
C GLU A 282 -6.11 -15.28 25.21
N TYR A 283 -6.45 -15.91 24.08
CA TYR A 283 -6.06 -15.40 22.77
C TYR A 283 -7.19 -15.48 21.74
N LYS A 284 -7.14 -14.56 20.77
CA LYS A 284 -7.99 -14.53 19.57
C LYS A 284 -7.09 -14.51 18.33
N VAL A 285 -7.63 -14.98 17.21
CA VAL A 285 -6.90 -15.08 15.94
C VAL A 285 -7.68 -14.34 14.86
N ALA A 286 -7.01 -13.45 14.14
CA ALA A 286 -7.49 -12.85 12.91
C ALA A 286 -6.77 -13.51 11.73
N LYS A 287 -7.53 -14.10 10.80
CA LYS A 287 -7.02 -14.63 9.54
C LYS A 287 -7.00 -13.51 8.50
N LYS A 288 -6.00 -13.49 7.62
CA LYS A 288 -5.90 -12.54 6.50
C LYS A 288 -7.15 -12.66 5.60
N LEU A 289 -7.76 -11.53 5.26
CA LEU A 289 -8.92 -11.36 4.38
C LEU A 289 -8.52 -11.13 2.92
N VAL A 290 -7.63 -10.17 2.64
CA VAL A 290 -7.18 -9.83 1.27
C VAL A 290 -5.76 -10.30 1.03
N LEU A 291 -5.60 -11.23 0.08
CA LEU A 291 -4.28 -11.72 -0.34
C LEU A 291 -3.60 -10.72 -1.27
N VAL A 292 -2.27 -10.77 -1.34
CA VAL A 292 -1.50 -9.95 -2.28
C VAL A 292 -1.59 -10.55 -3.69
N PRO A 293 -2.10 -9.81 -4.70
CA PRO A 293 -2.10 -10.28 -6.08
C PRO A 293 -0.66 -10.53 -6.57
N PHE A 294 -0.46 -11.64 -7.29
CA PHE A 294 0.84 -12.14 -7.78
C PHE A 294 1.87 -12.54 -6.71
N GLY A 295 1.62 -12.28 -5.43
CA GLY A 295 2.47 -12.70 -4.32
C GLY A 295 1.93 -13.90 -3.55
N GLU A 296 0.63 -13.86 -3.22
CA GLU A 296 -0.07 -14.90 -2.45
C GLU A 296 -1.15 -15.62 -3.25
N TYR A 297 -1.61 -15.05 -4.37
CA TYR A 297 -2.50 -15.69 -5.35
C TYR A 297 -2.29 -15.13 -6.76
N ILE A 298 -2.78 -15.84 -7.79
CA ILE A 298 -2.67 -15.39 -9.19
C ILE A 298 -4.01 -14.80 -9.67
N PRO A 299 -4.12 -13.48 -9.91
CA PRO A 299 -5.35 -12.81 -10.34
C PRO A 299 -5.60 -12.94 -11.86
N LEU A 300 -5.47 -14.16 -12.40
CA LEU A 300 -5.70 -14.47 -13.82
C LEU A 300 -6.77 -15.56 -13.97
N PRO A 301 -7.38 -15.75 -15.15
CA PRO A 301 -8.29 -16.87 -15.36
C PRO A 301 -7.58 -18.21 -15.10
N LYS A 302 -8.33 -19.21 -14.61
CA LYS A 302 -7.80 -20.50 -14.14
C LYS A 302 -6.78 -21.15 -15.07
N PHE A 303 -7.02 -21.14 -16.39
CA PHE A 303 -6.08 -21.71 -17.37
C PHE A 303 -4.68 -21.08 -17.32
N ALA A 304 -4.59 -19.77 -17.03
CA ALA A 304 -3.32 -19.07 -16.91
C ALA A 304 -2.69 -19.27 -15.53
N GLN A 305 -3.52 -19.40 -14.48
CA GLN A 305 -3.04 -19.78 -13.15
C GLN A 305 -2.38 -21.15 -13.17
N ASP A 306 -3.05 -22.15 -13.74
CA ASP A 306 -2.55 -23.53 -13.83
C ASP A 306 -1.20 -23.55 -14.58
N LEU A 307 -1.12 -22.88 -15.74
CA LEU A 307 0.10 -22.77 -16.52
C LEU A 307 1.26 -22.11 -15.73
N ILE A 308 0.97 -21.05 -14.97
CA ILE A 308 1.97 -20.31 -14.19
C ILE A 308 2.40 -21.12 -12.96
N ASN A 309 1.46 -21.77 -12.26
CA ASN A 309 1.73 -22.60 -11.09
C ASN A 309 2.60 -23.81 -11.46
N ASP A 310 2.29 -24.47 -12.58
CA ASP A 310 3.04 -25.62 -13.09
C ASP A 310 4.45 -25.23 -13.56
N MET A 311 4.62 -24.04 -14.14
CA MET A 311 5.92 -23.59 -14.66
C MET A 311 6.82 -22.93 -13.61
N PHE A 312 6.27 -22.22 -12.62
CA PHE A 312 7.06 -21.31 -11.78
C PHE A 312 6.94 -21.53 -10.27
N PHE A 313 5.82 -22.09 -9.77
CA PHE A 313 5.54 -22.10 -8.34
C PHE A 313 5.51 -23.48 -7.69
N SER A 314 5.75 -24.58 -8.44
CA SER A 314 5.85 -25.95 -7.90
C SER A 314 4.69 -26.32 -6.94
N GLY A 315 3.49 -25.80 -7.19
CA GLY A 315 2.32 -26.00 -6.32
C GLY A 315 2.36 -25.24 -4.99
N ALA A 316 3.02 -24.08 -4.92
CA ALA A 316 3.12 -23.26 -3.71
C ALA A 316 1.73 -22.96 -3.10
N SER A 317 1.68 -23.07 -1.78
CA SER A 317 0.47 -23.18 -0.96
C SER A 317 -0.50 -22.02 -1.14
N ASP A 318 -1.74 -22.36 -1.47
CA ASP A 318 -2.88 -21.46 -1.39
C ASP A 318 -3.09 -21.04 0.09
N PHE A 319 -2.71 -19.81 0.42
CA PHE A 319 -3.20 -19.19 1.65
C PHE A 319 -4.70 -19.03 1.51
N VAL A 320 -5.46 -19.44 2.54
CA VAL A 320 -6.92 -19.31 2.54
C VAL A 320 -7.30 -18.02 3.25
N THR A 321 -8.27 -17.31 2.68
CA THR A 321 -8.77 -16.03 3.20
C THR A 321 -9.86 -16.21 4.25
N ALA A 322 -10.02 -15.20 5.10
CA ALA A 322 -11.24 -15.02 5.89
C ALA A 322 -12.39 -14.51 4.99
N ASP A 323 -13.64 -14.70 5.42
CA ASP A 323 -14.82 -14.17 4.71
C ASP A 323 -15.14 -12.71 5.10
N ARG A 324 -14.63 -12.24 6.24
CA ARG A 324 -14.91 -10.90 6.78
C ARG A 324 -13.71 -10.32 7.53
N PRO A 325 -13.58 -8.98 7.61
CA PRO A 325 -12.57 -8.35 8.44
C PRO A 325 -12.74 -8.75 9.92
N THR A 326 -11.63 -8.87 10.64
CA THR A 326 -11.65 -9.19 12.08
C THR A 326 -11.37 -7.93 12.90
N ASP A 327 -12.22 -7.70 13.90
CA ASP A 327 -12.05 -6.63 14.89
C ASP A 327 -11.56 -7.23 16.23
N PHE A 328 -10.59 -6.57 16.84
CA PHE A 328 -10.13 -6.84 18.19
C PHE A 328 -10.71 -5.81 19.16
N LEU A 329 -11.27 -6.29 20.26
CA LEU A 329 -11.61 -5.46 21.41
C LEU A 329 -10.46 -5.56 22.41
N ILE A 330 -9.65 -4.51 22.51
CA ILE A 330 -8.46 -4.45 23.36
C ILE A 330 -8.73 -3.43 24.46
N LYS A 331 -8.83 -3.89 25.71
CA LYS A 331 -9.19 -3.03 26.86
C LYS A 331 -10.43 -2.13 26.63
N GLY A 332 -11.43 -2.64 25.90
CA GLY A 332 -12.65 -1.90 25.59
C GLY A 332 -12.57 -0.97 24.37
N VAL A 333 -11.40 -0.83 23.73
CA VAL A 333 -11.23 -0.09 22.48
C VAL A 333 -11.23 -1.05 21.29
N LYS A 334 -11.99 -0.70 20.25
CA LYS A 334 -12.14 -1.52 19.04
C LYS A 334 -11.05 -1.18 18.01
N PHE A 335 -10.31 -2.18 17.55
CA PHE A 335 -9.29 -2.08 16.52
C PHE A 335 -9.59 -3.05 15.39
N ARG A 336 -9.66 -2.55 14.15
CA ARG A 336 -9.70 -3.38 12.95
C ARG A 336 -8.31 -3.95 12.67
N ASN A 337 -8.19 -5.26 12.49
CA ASN A 337 -6.93 -5.89 12.10
C ASN A 337 -6.73 -5.82 10.59
N ALA A 338 -5.51 -5.51 10.16
CA ALA A 338 -5.10 -5.57 8.76
C ALA A 338 -3.65 -6.04 8.61
N ILE A 339 -3.41 -7.02 7.75
CA ILE A 339 -2.10 -7.61 7.51
C ILE A 339 -1.55 -7.13 6.16
N CYS A 340 -0.48 -6.35 6.20
CA CYS A 340 0.30 -5.93 5.05
C CYS A 340 -0.56 -5.18 4.01
N TYR A 341 -0.67 -5.73 2.80
CA TYR A 341 -1.45 -5.20 1.69
C TYR A 341 -2.89 -4.85 2.05
N GLU A 342 -3.53 -5.61 2.96
CA GLU A 342 -4.91 -5.35 3.40
C GLU A 342 -5.12 -3.95 3.94
N ALA A 343 -4.12 -3.41 4.65
CA ALA A 343 -4.21 -2.07 5.23
C ALA A 343 -4.26 -0.98 4.14
N THR A 344 -3.98 -1.33 2.88
CA THR A 344 -4.11 -0.47 1.70
C THR A 344 -5.34 -0.81 0.84
N CYS A 345 -6.33 -1.52 1.40
CA CYS A 345 -7.56 -1.95 0.71
C CYS A 345 -8.80 -1.31 1.37
N GLN A 346 -9.78 -0.91 0.56
CA GLN A 346 -10.97 -0.19 1.05
C GLN A 346 -11.82 -1.05 2.00
N GLU A 347 -11.81 -2.36 1.80
CA GLU A 347 -12.53 -3.40 2.54
C GLU A 347 -12.21 -3.36 4.04
N ILE A 348 -10.96 -3.01 4.40
CA ILE A 348 -10.55 -2.85 5.80
C ILE A 348 -11.24 -1.66 6.46
N TYR A 349 -11.70 -0.67 5.72
CA TYR A 349 -12.30 0.55 6.25
C TYR A 349 -13.83 0.56 6.18
N GLU A 350 -14.44 -0.57 5.80
CA GLU A 350 -15.90 -0.69 5.77
C GLU A 350 -16.51 -0.88 7.18
N GLY A 351 -17.63 -0.20 7.41
CA GLY A 351 -18.35 -0.18 8.69
C GLY A 351 -17.82 0.88 9.66
N GLU A 352 -18.09 0.69 10.95
CA GLU A 352 -17.61 1.56 12.02
C GLU A 352 -16.18 1.16 12.44
N VAL A 353 -15.21 1.95 11.98
CA VAL A 353 -13.77 1.77 12.22
C VAL A 353 -13.15 3.10 12.64
N ASP A 354 -12.70 3.21 13.88
CA ASP A 354 -11.94 4.38 14.37
C ASP A 354 -10.43 4.14 14.32
N TYR A 355 -10.02 2.89 14.57
CA TYR A 355 -8.63 2.49 14.70
C TYR A 355 -8.34 1.22 13.91
N VAL A 356 -7.21 1.21 13.22
CA VAL A 356 -6.67 0.01 12.54
C VAL A 356 -5.33 -0.36 13.16
N ILE A 357 -5.12 -1.64 13.43
CA ILE A 357 -3.78 -2.19 13.68
C ILE A 357 -3.33 -2.83 12.37
N ALA A 358 -2.31 -2.21 11.77
CA ALA A 358 -1.69 -2.69 10.55
C ALA A 358 -0.35 -3.37 10.90
N THR A 359 -0.14 -4.58 10.41
CA THR A 359 1.15 -5.29 10.58
C THR A 359 1.73 -5.66 9.22
N SER A 360 2.96 -5.26 8.90
CA SER A 360 3.59 -5.55 7.60
C SER A 360 4.97 -6.19 7.72
N ASN A 361 5.38 -6.93 6.69
CA ASN A 361 6.76 -7.36 6.48
C ASN A 361 7.34 -6.74 5.20
N ASN A 362 7.92 -5.54 5.29
CA ASN A 362 8.46 -4.84 4.11
C ASN A 362 9.86 -5.33 3.70
N ALA A 363 10.40 -6.34 4.38
CA ALA A 363 11.66 -6.97 4.04
C ALA A 363 11.61 -7.68 2.67
N TRP A 364 10.43 -8.14 2.24
CA TRP A 364 10.22 -8.80 0.93
C TRP A 364 10.65 -7.96 -0.27
N PHE A 365 10.69 -6.64 -0.12
CA PHE A 365 10.92 -5.71 -1.23
C PHE A 365 12.12 -4.79 -0.98
N THR A 366 12.93 -5.07 0.04
CA THR A 366 14.06 -4.22 0.40
C THR A 366 15.30 -4.62 -0.41
N PRO A 367 16.08 -3.66 -0.96
CA PRO A 367 15.91 -2.21 -0.88
C PRO A 367 15.05 -1.63 -2.01
N SER A 368 13.94 -0.95 -1.67
CA SER A 368 13.12 -0.24 -2.66
C SER A 368 12.26 0.87 -2.05
N ILE A 369 11.48 1.55 -2.90
CA ILE A 369 10.46 2.54 -2.52
C ILE A 369 9.17 1.92 -1.96
N GLU A 370 9.02 0.59 -1.94
CA GLU A 370 7.77 -0.10 -1.57
C GLU A 370 7.20 0.40 -0.24
N SER A 371 7.99 0.34 0.83
CA SER A 371 7.56 0.80 2.16
C SER A 371 7.13 2.28 2.19
N THR A 372 7.74 3.13 1.35
CA THR A 372 7.33 4.53 1.19
C THR A 372 5.98 4.62 0.49
N LEU A 373 5.79 3.90 -0.61
CA LEU A 373 4.52 3.87 -1.33
C LEU A 373 3.38 3.29 -0.46
N GLN A 374 3.64 2.21 0.27
CA GLN A 374 2.72 1.63 1.25
C GLN A 374 2.33 2.68 2.29
N ASN A 375 3.29 3.37 2.92
CA ASN A 375 2.99 4.42 3.89
C ASN A 375 2.16 5.57 3.31
N LEU A 376 2.41 5.98 2.06
CA LEU A 376 1.60 7.00 1.37
C LEU A 376 0.17 6.51 1.12
N LEU A 377 -0.02 5.24 0.76
CA LEU A 377 -1.33 4.61 0.62
C LEU A 377 -2.06 4.49 1.97
N LEU A 378 -1.36 4.11 3.04
CA LEU A 378 -1.93 4.07 4.39
C LEU A 378 -2.43 5.46 4.81
N LYS A 379 -1.67 6.53 4.54
CA LYS A 379 -2.12 7.92 4.74
C LYS A 379 -3.35 8.26 3.90
N TYR A 380 -3.38 7.83 2.65
CA TYR A 380 -4.54 8.03 1.77
C TYR A 380 -5.80 7.40 2.36
N TYR A 381 -5.75 6.14 2.80
CA TYR A 381 -6.90 5.47 3.39
C TYR A 381 -7.27 5.98 4.79
N ALA A 382 -6.28 6.31 5.63
CA ALA A 382 -6.50 6.93 6.94
C ALA A 382 -7.31 8.23 6.80
N ARG A 383 -6.89 9.14 5.91
CA ARG A 383 -7.55 10.43 5.69
C ARG A 383 -8.90 10.29 5.01
N LYS A 384 -9.02 9.38 4.04
CA LYS A 384 -10.27 9.15 3.30
C LYS A 384 -11.38 8.65 4.22
N ASN A 385 -11.04 7.82 5.21
CA ASN A 385 -12.00 7.18 6.10
C ASN A 385 -12.03 7.80 7.52
N GLY A 386 -11.18 8.79 7.81
CA GLY A 386 -11.12 9.43 9.13
C GLY A 386 -10.57 8.52 10.24
N VAL A 387 -9.74 7.54 9.89
CA VAL A 387 -9.24 6.47 10.77
C VAL A 387 -7.78 6.72 11.15
N ILE A 388 -7.38 6.32 12.36
CA ILE A 388 -5.96 6.25 12.73
C ILE A 388 -5.43 4.84 12.53
N ILE A 389 -4.28 4.71 11.87
CA ILE A 389 -3.62 3.41 11.67
C ILE A 389 -2.38 3.33 12.57
N TYR A 390 -2.36 2.34 13.45
CA TYR A 390 -1.22 1.93 14.25
C TYR A 390 -0.44 0.88 13.47
N HIS A 391 0.62 1.31 12.77
CA HIS A 391 1.37 0.45 11.85
C HIS A 391 2.67 -0.07 12.49
N SER A 392 2.83 -1.39 12.52
CA SER A 392 4.05 -2.07 12.96
C SER A 392 4.64 -2.87 11.79
N ALA A 393 5.87 -2.58 11.42
CA ALA A 393 6.53 -3.17 10.26
C ALA A 393 7.88 -3.80 10.62
N ASN A 394 8.21 -4.90 9.95
CA ASN A 394 9.58 -5.35 9.80
C ASN A 394 10.21 -4.51 8.68
N TYR A 395 11.39 -3.95 8.92
CA TYR A 395 12.01 -2.86 8.17
C TYR A 395 11.23 -1.54 8.31
N LYS A 396 11.24 -0.68 7.28
CA LYS A 396 10.69 0.67 7.32
C LYS A 396 9.16 0.66 7.27
N GLY A 397 8.52 1.64 7.90
CA GLY A 397 7.09 1.92 7.77
C GLY A 397 6.37 2.16 9.09
N SER A 398 6.89 1.62 10.21
CA SER A 398 6.19 1.70 11.50
C SER A 398 5.91 3.13 11.94
N GLY A 399 4.71 3.35 12.47
CA GLY A 399 4.29 4.65 12.98
C GLY A 399 2.78 4.74 13.19
N VAL A 400 2.36 5.89 13.73
CA VAL A 400 0.94 6.25 13.84
C VAL A 400 0.59 7.12 12.63
N ILE A 401 -0.23 6.59 11.74
CA ILE A 401 -0.56 7.18 10.45
C ILE A 401 -1.92 7.87 10.50
N ARG A 402 -1.96 9.06 9.89
CA ARG A 402 -3.06 10.03 9.95
C ARG A 402 -3.47 10.53 8.56
#